data_AF-A0A367ILA8-F1
#
_entry.id   AF-A0A367ILA8-F1
#
_cell.length_a   1.000
_cell.length_b   1.000
_cell.length_c   1.000
_cell.angle_alpha   90.00
_cell.angle_beta   90.00
_cell.angle_gamma   90.00
#
_symmetry.space_group_name_H-M   'P 1'
#
loop_
_entity.id
_entity.type
_entity.pdbx_description
1 polymer ?
#
loop_
_entity_poly.entity_id
_entity_poly.type
_entity_poly.pdbx_seq_one_letter_code
_entity_poly.pdbx_strand_id
1 'polypeptide(L)'
;PAVSRLLSETGRASSAPVFVVGVFSEDEKLGEGFGSSLKMAEFRACQDALVSFYGKEQKHFTLPSDAENVDKYTPSPLGNTQAIV
;
A
#
# COMPACT_ATOMS: atom_id res chain seq x y z
N PRO A 1 -2.10 0.83 -14.88
CA PRO A 1 -0.61 0.90 -14.75
C PRO A 1 -0.26 1.83 -13.59
N ALA A 2 0.72 1.49 -12.76
CA ALA A 2 1.16 2.37 -11.68
C ALA A 2 2.04 3.48 -12.26
N VAL A 3 1.66 4.75 -12.05
CA VAL A 3 2.39 5.93 -12.50
C VAL A 3 2.87 6.71 -11.28
N SER A 4 4.18 6.89 -11.16
CA SER A 4 4.79 7.74 -10.14
C SER A 4 4.65 9.22 -10.56
N ARG A 5 4.16 10.06 -9.65
CA ARG A 5 4.02 11.51 -9.86
C ARG A 5 4.66 12.26 -8.69
N LEU A 6 5.41 13.32 -9.01
CA LEU A 6 5.93 14.25 -8.00
C LEU A 6 4.76 15.08 -7.44
N LEU A 7 4.60 15.08 -6.12
CA LEU A 7 3.56 15.86 -5.42
C LEU A 7 4.11 17.21 -4.95
N SER A 8 5.27 17.17 -4.31
CA SER A 8 5.93 18.35 -3.75
C SER A 8 7.43 18.13 -3.69
N GLU A 9 8.19 19.20 -3.85
CA GLU A 9 9.63 19.18 -3.63
C GLU A 9 10.13 20.46 -2.98
N THR A 10 11.21 20.34 -2.22
CA THR A 10 11.89 21.48 -1.62
C THR A 10 13.40 21.27 -1.63
N GLY A 11 14.14 22.37 -1.77
CA GLY A 11 15.59 22.37 -1.63
C GLY A 11 16.34 21.56 -2.68
N ARG A 12 15.84 21.47 -3.94
CA ARG A 12 16.49 20.68 -5.01
C ARG A 12 18.00 20.94 -5.18
N ALA A 13 18.44 22.18 -4.93
CA ALA A 13 19.84 22.59 -5.01
C ALA A 13 20.55 22.70 -3.64
N SER A 14 19.94 22.20 -2.57
CA SER A 14 20.52 22.19 -1.23
C SER A 14 21.25 20.86 -0.96
N SER A 15 22.01 20.79 0.14
CA SER A 15 22.65 19.55 0.59
C SER A 15 21.66 18.49 1.07
N ALA A 16 20.42 18.88 1.38
CA ALA A 16 19.35 18.00 1.87
C ALA A 16 18.04 18.32 1.13
N PRO A 17 17.91 17.93 -0.14
CA PRO A 17 16.65 18.05 -0.87
C PRO A 17 15.61 17.09 -0.28
N VAL A 18 14.34 17.43 -0.43
CA VAL A 18 13.22 16.54 -0.08
C VAL A 18 12.26 16.48 -1.25
N PHE A 19 12.00 15.27 -1.71
CA PHE A 19 11.04 14.97 -2.76
C PHE A 19 9.92 14.11 -2.17
N VAL A 20 8.67 14.51 -2.42
CA VAL A 20 7.47 13.75 -2.08
C VAL A 20 6.86 13.24 -3.39
N VAL A 21 6.74 11.92 -3.49
CA VAL A 21 6.24 11.22 -4.68
C VAL A 21 5.04 10.38 -4.27
N GLY A 22 3.97 10.43 -5.07
CA GLY A 22 2.81 9.56 -4.94
C GLY A 22 2.76 8.57 -6.10
N VAL A 23 2.35 7.34 -5.82
CA VAL A 23 2.05 6.34 -6.84
C VAL A 23 0.54 6.34 -7.08
N PHE A 24 0.15 6.51 -8.35
CA PHE A 24 -1.24 6.58 -8.75
C PHE A 24 -1.58 5.42 -9.68
N SER A 25 -2.75 4.82 -9.48
CA SER A 25 -3.42 4.03 -10.51
C SER A 25 -4.62 4.85 -10.97
N GLU A 26 -4.54 5.35 -12.21
CA GLU A 26 -5.53 6.27 -12.77
C GLU A 26 -5.65 7.55 -11.91
N ASP A 27 -6.77 7.73 -11.22
CA ASP A 27 -7.04 8.85 -10.31
C ASP A 27 -6.88 8.48 -8.82
N GLU A 28 -6.70 7.20 -8.50
CA GLU A 28 -6.55 6.72 -7.12
C GLU A 28 -5.08 6.75 -6.67
N LYS A 29 -4.82 7.37 -5.53
CA LYS A 29 -3.50 7.36 -4.88
C LYS A 29 -3.31 6.04 -4.13
N LEU A 30 -2.41 5.20 -4.61
CA LEU A 30 -2.11 3.90 -4.00
C LEU A 30 -1.17 4.01 -2.79
N GLY A 31 -0.22 4.96 -2.83
CA GLY A 31 0.78 5.13 -1.79
C GLY A 31 1.58 6.41 -1.96
N GLU A 32 2.29 6.80 -0.90
CA GLU A 32 3.08 8.02 -0.85
C GLU A 32 4.45 7.77 -0.20
N GLY A 33 5.47 8.46 -0.69
CA GLY A 33 6.83 8.30 -0.20
C GLY A 33 7.64 9.58 -0.29
N PHE A 34 8.56 9.74 0.66
CA PHE A 34 9.48 10.88 0.70
C PHE A 34 10.93 10.41 0.73
N GLY A 35 11.82 11.19 0.13
CA GLY A 35 13.25 10.90 0.09
C GLY A 35 14.11 12.06 -0.36
N SER A 36 15.43 11.92 -0.19
CA SER A 36 16.42 12.89 -0.64
C SER A 36 16.81 12.72 -2.12
N SER A 37 16.23 11.75 -2.81
CA SER A 37 16.34 11.60 -4.26
C SER A 37 15.01 11.15 -4.84
N LEU A 38 14.77 11.51 -6.10
CA LEU A 38 13.56 11.11 -6.83
C LEU A 38 13.35 9.59 -6.83
N LYS A 39 14.42 8.83 -7.08
CA LYS A 39 14.39 7.36 -7.08
C LYS A 39 14.09 6.78 -5.69
N MET A 40 14.64 7.38 -4.63
CA MET A 40 14.37 6.93 -3.26
C MET A 40 12.92 7.20 -2.87
N ALA A 41 12.39 8.39 -3.18
CA ALA A 41 11.01 8.74 -2.91
C ALA A 41 10.04 7.81 -3.67
N GLU A 42 10.33 7.52 -4.94
CA GLU A 42 9.58 6.57 -5.76
C GLU A 42 9.59 5.16 -5.16
N PHE A 43 10.76 4.62 -4.81
CA PHE A 43 10.87 3.29 -4.20
C PHE A 43 10.04 3.18 -2.92
N ARG A 44 10.12 4.20 -2.05
CA ARG A 44 9.35 4.25 -0.79
C ARG A 44 7.85 4.37 -1.03
N ALA A 45 7.43 5.15 -2.02
CA ALA A 45 6.01 5.27 -2.37
C ALA A 45 5.45 3.93 -2.91
N CYS A 46 6.23 3.19 -3.70
CA CYS A 46 5.87 1.84 -4.13
C CYS A 46 5.82 0.85 -2.96
N GLN A 47 6.79 0.92 -2.04
CA GLN A 47 6.81 0.08 -0.84
C GLN A 47 5.58 0.32 0.03
N ASP A 48 5.22 1.59 0.26
CA ASP A 48 4.03 1.99 1.02
C ASP A 48 2.75 1.43 0.37
N ALA A 49 2.61 1.56 -0.96
CA ALA A 49 1.48 0.99 -1.69
C ALA A 49 1.38 -0.54 -1.52
N LEU A 50 2.49 -1.27 -1.58
CA LEU A 50 2.51 -2.72 -1.39
C LEU A 50 2.16 -3.13 0.04
N VAL A 51 2.74 -2.45 1.04
CA VAL A 51 2.46 -2.71 2.45
C VAL A 51 1.00 -2.40 2.78
N SER A 52 0.46 -1.30 2.25
CA SER A 52 -0.95 -0.94 2.41
C SER A 52 -1.88 -1.96 1.76
N PHE A 53 -1.49 -2.57 0.64
CA PHE A 53 -2.28 -3.60 -0.02
C PHE A 53 -2.25 -4.94 0.70
N TYR A 54 -1.06 -5.44 1.06
CA TYR A 54 -0.88 -6.74 1.71
C TYR A 54 -1.16 -6.72 3.22
N GLY A 55 -1.00 -5.57 3.86
CA GLY A 55 -1.28 -5.37 5.28
C GLY A 55 -2.74 -5.03 5.59
N LYS A 56 -3.67 -5.21 4.63
CA LYS A 56 -5.11 -5.00 4.90
C LYS A 56 -5.62 -6.08 5.85
N GLU A 57 -5.83 -5.68 7.10
CA GLU A 57 -6.47 -6.52 8.10
C GLU A 57 -7.99 -6.48 7.97
N GLN A 58 -8.61 -7.66 7.94
CA GLN A 58 -10.06 -7.79 8.13
C GLN A 58 -10.32 -8.00 9.62
N LYS A 59 -11.00 -7.06 10.28
CA LYS A 59 -11.29 -7.15 11.73
C LYS A 59 -12.59 -7.89 12.04
N HIS A 60 -13.49 -7.99 11.08
CA HIS A 60 -14.81 -8.58 11.26
C HIS A 60 -14.91 -9.90 10.49
N PHE A 61 -14.39 -10.96 11.09
CA PHE A 61 -14.57 -12.32 10.58
C PHE A 61 -14.80 -13.30 11.73
N THR A 62 -15.55 -14.36 11.45
CA THR A 62 -15.73 -15.48 12.37
C THR A 62 -14.64 -16.50 12.10
N LEU A 63 -13.96 -16.94 13.16
CA LEU A 63 -12.97 -18.02 13.04
C LEU A 63 -13.70 -19.33 12.71
N PRO A 64 -13.08 -20.22 11.90
CA PRO A 64 -13.64 -21.55 11.66
C PRO A 64 -13.83 -22.37 12.95
N SER A 65 -13.02 -22.11 13.98
CA SER A 65 -13.15 -22.74 15.31
C SER A 65 -14.40 -22.32 16.07
N ASP A 66 -14.91 -21.12 15.81
CA ASP A 66 -16.06 -20.55 16.52
C ASP A 66 -17.38 -20.77 15.77
N ALA A 67 -17.34 -21.58 14.69
CA ALA A 67 -18.48 -21.78 13.78
C ALA A 67 -19.73 -22.34 14.46
N GLU A 68 -19.58 -23.09 15.55
CA GLU A 68 -20.71 -23.65 16.32
C GLU A 68 -21.43 -22.60 17.19
N ASN A 69 -20.77 -21.47 17.47
CA ASN A 69 -21.29 -20.41 18.34
C ASN A 69 -22.01 -19.29 17.56
N VAL A 70 -22.23 -19.49 16.25
CA VAL A 70 -22.83 -18.48 15.36
C VAL A 70 -23.97 -19.10 14.57
N ASP A 71 -25.12 -18.41 14.49
CA ASP A 71 -26.31 -18.89 13.78
C ASP A 71 -26.08 -19.17 12.29
N LYS A 72 -25.12 -18.47 11.67
CA LYS A 72 -24.75 -18.64 10.26
C LYS A 72 -23.28 -18.30 10.02
N TYR A 73 -22.47 -19.31 9.74
CA TYR A 73 -21.08 -19.13 9.32
C TYR A 73 -21.00 -18.57 7.88
N THR A 74 -20.27 -17.47 7.71
CA THR A 74 -19.91 -16.94 6.40
C THR A 74 -18.40 -17.10 6.21
N PRO A 75 -17.94 -17.82 5.18
CA PRO A 75 -16.51 -17.99 4.95
C PRO A 75 -15.86 -16.65 4.60
N SER A 76 -14.70 -16.37 5.20
CA SER A 76 -13.91 -15.20 4.84
C SER A 76 -13.45 -15.31 3.38
N PRO A 77 -13.57 -14.23 2.58
CA PRO A 77 -13.05 -14.22 1.23
C PRO A 77 -11.52 -14.36 1.29
N LEU A 78 -11.00 -15.43 0.70
CA LEU A 78 -9.57 -15.61 0.54
C LEU A 78 -9.06 -14.61 -0.50
N GLY A 79 -7.87 -14.05 -0.26
CA GLY A 79 -7.23 -13.15 -1.22
C GLY A 79 -6.83 -13.91 -2.50
N ASN A 80 -6.83 -13.20 -3.63
CA ASN A 80 -6.43 -13.75 -4.94
C ASN A 80 -4.91 -13.84 -5.14
N THR A 81 -4.13 -13.75 -4.06
CA THR A 81 -2.66 -13.73 -4.14
C THR A 81 -2.16 -15.12 -4.51
N GLN A 82 -1.53 -15.25 -5.68
CA GLN A 82 -0.87 -16.51 -6.06
C GLN A 82 0.31 -16.76 -5.11
N ALA A 83 0.37 -17.96 -4.53
CA ALA A 83 1.59 -18.41 -3.85
C ALA A 83 2.67 -18.59 -4.92
N ILE A 84 3.63 -17.67 -4.95
CA ILE A 84 4.84 -17.83 -5.76
C ILE A 84 5.73 -18.82 -5.00
N VAL A 85 5.77 -20.07 -5.48
CA VAL A 85 6.70 -21.12 -5.02
C VAL A 85 7.98 -21.03 -5.82
#